data_AF-A0A7Y5KAM7-F1
#
_entry.id   AF-A0A7Y5KAM7-F1
#
_cell.length_a   1.000
_cell.length_b   1.000
_cell.length_c   1.000
_cell.angle_alpha   90.00
_cell.angle_beta   90.00
_cell.angle_gamma   90.00
#
_symmetry.space_group_name_H-M   'P 1'
#
loop_
_entity.id
_entity.type
_entity.pdbx_description
1 polymer ?
#
loop_
_entity_poly.entity_id
_entity_poly.type
_entity_poly.pdbx_seq_one_letter_code
_entity_poly.pdbx_strand_id
1 'polypeptide(L)'
;MPNYKLDPEEEELLDSYEKEEWQSVPNLAEELKRHQQYAVATMQQKLLVGIALPQEDFDGLRKRAAENGVTHQALLVELVHKYIAGELVEQRTTAV
;
A
#
# COMPACT_ATOMS: atom_id res chain seq x y z
N MET A 1 9.56 -11.30 -29.35
CA MET A 1 8.60 -10.66 -28.44
C MET A 1 8.39 -11.60 -27.25
N PRO A 2 8.28 -11.11 -26.01
CA PRO A 2 8.06 -11.98 -24.86
C PRO A 2 6.74 -12.75 -25.05
N ASN A 3 6.74 -14.05 -24.72
CA ASN A 3 5.56 -14.90 -24.79
C ASN A 3 4.70 -14.65 -23.55
N TYR A 4 3.74 -13.72 -23.65
CA TYR A 4 2.76 -13.45 -22.60
C TYR A 4 1.72 -14.56 -22.61
N LYS A 5 1.58 -15.29 -21.51
CA LYS A 5 0.43 -16.17 -21.29
C LYS A 5 -0.74 -15.29 -20.86
N LEU A 6 -1.54 -14.86 -21.82
CA LEU A 6 -2.77 -14.13 -21.56
C LEU A 6 -3.81 -15.11 -21.02
N ASP A 7 -4.56 -14.70 -20.01
CA ASP A 7 -5.77 -15.44 -19.62
C ASP A 7 -6.91 -15.20 -20.64
N PRO A 8 -8.00 -15.99 -20.59
CA PRO A 8 -9.07 -15.88 -21.59
C PRO A 8 -9.77 -14.51 -21.60
N GLU A 9 -9.76 -13.76 -20.48
CA GLU A 9 -10.34 -12.43 -20.38
C GLU A 9 -9.43 -11.38 -21.04
N GLU A 10 -8.11 -11.51 -20.83
CA GLU A 10 -7.09 -10.68 -21.48
C GLU A 10 -7.04 -10.90 -23.01
N GLU A 11 -7.21 -12.13 -23.48
CA GLU A 11 -7.29 -12.48 -24.91
C GLU A 11 -8.54 -11.87 -25.57
N GLU A 12 -9.70 -11.95 -24.91
CA GLU A 12 -10.95 -11.35 -25.40
C GLU A 12 -10.86 -9.81 -25.48
N LEU A 13 -10.24 -9.18 -24.47
CA LEU A 13 -9.99 -7.74 -24.46
C LEU A 13 -9.07 -7.32 -25.62
N LEU A 14 -7.99 -8.09 -25.87
CA LEU A 14 -7.07 -7.82 -26.97
C LEU A 14 -7.77 -7.94 -28.32
N ASP A 15 -8.55 -9.00 -28.52
CA ASP A 15 -9.35 -9.21 -29.73
C ASP A 15 -10.35 -8.07 -29.98
N SER A 16 -11.02 -7.59 -28.93
CA SER A 16 -11.98 -6.47 -29.05
C SER A 16 -11.29 -5.14 -29.38
N TYR A 17 -10.05 -4.96 -28.92
CA TYR A 17 -9.21 -3.81 -29.23
C TYR A 17 -8.72 -3.86 -30.68
N GLU A 18 -8.23 -5.02 -31.14
CA GLU A 18 -7.78 -5.23 -32.53
C GLU A 18 -8.90 -5.09 -33.55
N LYS A 19 -10.15 -5.35 -33.16
CA LYS A 19 -11.35 -5.15 -33.99
C LYS A 19 -11.83 -3.70 -34.07
N GLU A 20 -11.10 -2.74 -33.49
CA GLU A 20 -11.43 -1.30 -33.45
C GLU A 20 -12.83 -1.00 -32.86
N GLU A 21 -13.36 -1.88 -32.00
CA GLU A 21 -14.72 -1.76 -31.43
C GLU A 21 -14.81 -0.66 -30.36
N TRP A 22 -13.67 -0.15 -29.90
CA TRP A 22 -13.57 0.78 -28.79
C TRP A 22 -13.79 2.21 -29.27
N GLN A 23 -14.93 2.79 -28.89
CA GLN A 23 -15.24 4.19 -29.16
C GLN A 23 -14.83 5.08 -27.99
N SER A 24 -14.25 6.24 -28.30
CA SER A 24 -13.88 7.23 -27.29
C SER A 24 -15.11 7.75 -26.55
N VAL A 25 -15.03 7.80 -25.22
CA VAL A 25 -16.09 8.36 -24.38
C VAL A 25 -16.28 9.86 -24.70
N PRO A 26 -17.53 10.37 -24.68
CA PRO A 26 -17.83 11.75 -25.09
C PRO A 26 -17.14 12.83 -24.22
N ASN A 27 -16.78 12.50 -22.98
CA ASN A 27 -16.10 13.39 -22.03
C ASN A 27 -14.64 12.97 -21.77
N LEU A 28 -13.91 12.57 -22.81
CA LEU A 28 -12.56 12.01 -22.73
C LEU A 28 -11.60 12.83 -21.85
N ALA A 29 -11.61 14.16 -21.95
CA ALA A 29 -10.71 15.02 -21.17
C ALA A 29 -11.02 15.01 -19.66
N GLU A 30 -12.30 14.94 -19.29
CA GLU A 30 -12.74 14.92 -17.89
C GLU A 30 -12.52 13.54 -17.27
N GLU A 31 -12.84 12.49 -18.01
CA GLU A 31 -12.61 11.09 -17.65
C GLU A 31 -11.12 10.79 -17.48
N LEU A 32 -10.28 11.25 -18.42
CA LEU A 32 -8.83 11.10 -18.34
C LEU A 32 -8.27 11.80 -17.10
N LYS A 33 -8.72 13.01 -16.81
CA LYS A 33 -8.32 13.74 -15.59
C LYS A 33 -8.75 13.01 -14.33
N ARG A 34 -9.95 12.44 -14.30
CA ARG A 34 -10.47 11.66 -13.18
C ARG A 34 -9.66 10.37 -12.97
N HIS A 35 -9.37 9.63 -14.03
CA HIS A 35 -8.55 8.42 -13.96
C HIS A 35 -7.09 8.72 -13.58
N GLN A 36 -6.52 9.82 -14.07
CA GLN A 36 -5.21 10.29 -13.64
C GLN A 36 -5.19 10.64 -12.15
N GLN A 37 -6.22 11.29 -11.63
CA GLN A 37 -6.33 11.57 -10.19
C GLN A 37 -6.41 10.28 -9.36
N TYR A 38 -7.18 9.28 -9.81
CA TYR A 38 -7.22 7.98 -9.13
C TYR A 38 -5.88 7.24 -9.19
N ALA A 39 -5.21 7.26 -10.35
CA ALA A 39 -3.88 6.65 -10.51
C ALA A 39 -2.85 7.32 -9.59
N VAL A 40 -2.83 8.67 -9.54
CA VAL A 40 -1.94 9.45 -8.66
C VAL A 40 -2.24 9.21 -7.19
N ALA A 41 -3.52 9.13 -6.79
CA ALA A 41 -3.92 8.83 -5.42
C ALA A 41 -3.54 7.41 -4.98
N THR A 42 -3.55 6.45 -5.92
CA THR A 42 -3.12 5.06 -5.71
C THR A 42 -1.59 4.94 -5.70
N MET A 43 -0.89 5.88 -6.35
CA MET A 43 0.55 6.03 -6.31
C MET A 43 0.99 6.61 -4.95
N GLN A 44 0.62 5.93 -3.86
CA GLN A 44 1.10 6.22 -2.52
C GLN A 44 2.63 6.12 -2.52
N GLN A 45 3.29 7.26 -2.61
CA GLN A 45 4.74 7.32 -2.57
C GLN A 45 5.21 6.80 -1.21
N LYS A 46 5.82 5.62 -1.21
CA LYS A 46 6.40 5.02 -0.01
C LYS A 46 7.64 5.83 0.38
N LEU A 47 7.47 6.77 1.30
CA LEU A 47 8.58 7.50 1.89
C LEU A 47 9.26 6.60 2.94
N LEU A 48 10.58 6.43 2.82
CA LEU A 48 11.38 5.68 3.79
C LEU A 48 11.91 6.64 4.86
N VAL A 49 11.76 6.29 6.12
CA VAL A 49 12.33 7.02 7.26
C VAL A 49 13.34 6.13 7.96
N GLY A 50 14.61 6.56 8.02
CA GLY A 50 15.65 5.89 8.80
C GLY A 50 15.63 6.39 10.24
N ILE A 51 15.41 5.49 11.20
CA ILE A 51 15.37 5.82 12.63
C ILE A 51 16.53 5.08 13.32
N ALA A 52 17.34 5.80 14.08
CA ALA A 52 18.35 5.21 14.95
C ALA A 52 17.70 4.88 16.30
N LEU A 53 17.77 3.62 16.72
CA LEU A 53 17.26 3.16 18.01
C LEU A 53 18.42 2.61 18.86
N PRO A 54 18.43 2.84 20.18
CA PRO A 54 19.27 2.09 21.11
C PRO A 54 19.05 0.59 20.95
N GLN A 55 20.09 -0.21 21.22
CA GLN A 55 20.02 -1.66 21.08
C GLN A 55 18.93 -2.28 21.96
N GLU A 56 18.78 -1.78 23.20
CA GLU A 56 17.78 -2.25 24.15
C GLU A 56 16.35 -2.05 23.61
N ASP A 57 16.08 -0.88 23.01
CA ASP A 57 14.77 -0.57 22.41
C ASP A 57 14.50 -1.42 21.17
N PHE A 58 15.52 -1.67 20.35
CA PHE A 58 15.40 -2.52 19.17
C PHE A 58 15.08 -3.98 19.55
N ASP A 59 15.71 -4.51 20.60
CA ASP A 59 15.42 -5.85 21.10
C ASP A 59 14.01 -5.94 21.72
N GLY A 60 13.59 -4.89 22.45
CA GLY A 60 12.21 -4.77 22.95
C GLY A 60 11.17 -4.77 21.82
N LEU A 61 11.42 -4.00 20.76
CA LEU A 61 10.58 -3.95 19.57
C LEU A 61 10.50 -5.32 18.87
N ARG A 62 11.64 -6.01 18.69
CA ARG A 62 11.69 -7.34 18.08
C ARG A 62 10.89 -8.36 18.87
N LYS A 63 10.99 -8.33 20.20
CA LYS A 63 10.22 -9.21 21.08
C LYS A 63 8.72 -8.97 20.95
N ARG A 64 8.29 -7.70 21.00
CA ARG A 64 6.89 -7.29 20.83
C ARG A 64 6.32 -7.70 19.46
N ALA A 65 7.14 -7.56 18.41
CA ALA A 65 6.75 -7.96 17.07
C ALA A 65 6.58 -9.48 16.95
N ALA A 66 7.48 -10.26 17.57
CA ALA A 66 7.38 -11.72 17.62
C ALA A 66 6.15 -12.19 18.40
N GLU A 67 5.81 -11.54 19.52
CA GLU A 67 4.60 -11.82 20.31
C GLU A 67 3.31 -11.63 19.47
N ASN A 68 3.30 -10.61 18.59
CA ASN A 68 2.18 -10.32 17.70
C ASN A 68 2.25 -11.07 16.35
N GLY A 69 3.28 -11.90 16.11
CA GLY A 69 3.46 -12.63 14.85
C GLY A 69 3.76 -11.76 13.63
N VAL A 70 4.22 -10.52 13.83
CA VAL A 70 4.53 -9.55 12.76
C VAL A 70 6.02 -9.23 12.71
N THR A 71 6.48 -8.65 11.60
CA THR A 71 7.85 -8.14 11.52
C THR A 71 7.99 -6.84 12.32
N HIS A 72 9.18 -6.55 12.83
CA HIS A 72 9.46 -5.30 13.55
C HIS A 72 9.19 -4.06 12.68
N GLN A 73 9.40 -4.15 11.36
CA GLN A 73 9.02 -3.08 10.43
C GLN A 73 7.51 -2.89 10.35
N ALA A 74 6.74 -3.99 10.24
CA ALA A 74 5.28 -3.91 10.19
C ALA A 74 4.71 -3.33 11.49
N LEU A 75 5.25 -3.74 12.63
CA LEU A 75 4.85 -3.20 13.94
C LEU A 75 5.13 -1.70 14.04
N LEU A 76 6.29 -1.22 13.56
CA LEU A 76 6.60 0.21 13.54
C LEU A 76 5.60 1.01 12.68
N VAL A 77 5.25 0.49 11.51
CA VAL A 77 4.24 1.12 10.64
C VAL A 77 2.88 1.18 11.33
N GLU A 78 2.48 0.09 11.99
CA GLU A 78 1.22 0.02 12.74
C GLU A 78 1.21 1.03 13.90
N LEU A 79 2.30 1.13 14.66
CA LEU A 79 2.44 2.10 15.75
C LEU A 79 2.32 3.53 15.26
N VAL A 80 3.01 3.87 14.16
CA VAL A 80 2.92 5.20 13.54
C VAL A 80 1.48 5.48 13.09
N HIS A 81 0.82 4.50 12.47
CA HIS A 81 -0.57 4.64 12.02
C HIS A 81 -1.51 4.88 13.21
N LYS A 82 -1.41 4.07 14.26
CA LYS A 82 -2.21 4.20 15.49
C LYS A 82 -1.95 5.52 16.23
N TYR A 83 -0.70 5.98 16.22
CA TYR A 83 -0.33 7.26 16.81
C TYR A 83 -0.98 8.42 16.04
N ILE A 84 -0.91 8.43 14.71
CA ILE A 84 -1.54 9.45 13.87
C ILE A 84 -3.08 9.41 13.98
N ALA A 85 -3.67 8.21 14.09
CA ALA A 85 -5.10 8.03 14.25
C ALA A 85 -5.62 8.42 15.66
N GLY A 86 -4.73 8.65 16.63
CA GLY A 86 -5.10 8.95 18.02
C GLY A 86 -5.61 7.74 18.81
N GLU A 87 -5.42 6.52 18.30
CA GLU A 87 -5.89 5.27 18.89
C GLU A 87 -4.82 4.56 19.73
N LEU A 88 -3.62 5.15 19.85
CA LEU A 88 -2.54 4.58 20.63
C LEU A 88 -2.83 4.73 22.13
N VAL A 89 -3.37 3.68 22.74
CA VAL A 89 -3.58 3.61 24.20
C VAL A 89 -2.29 3.13 24.86
N GLU A 90 -1.54 4.06 25.47
CA GLU A 90 -0.45 3.71 26.37
C GLU A 90 -1.01 3.02 27.63
N GLN A 91 -0.80 1.71 27.75
CA GLN A 91 -0.98 1.06 29.04
C GLN A 91 0.19 1.43 29.93
N ARG A 92 0.02 2.47 30.76
CA ARG A 92 0.92 2.69 31.89
C ARG A 92 0.76 1.51 32.82
N THR A 93 1.74 0.60 32.82
CA THR A 93 1.91 -0.34 33.92
C THR A 93 2.23 0.47 35.17
N THR A 94 1.20 0.85 35.91
CA THR A 94 1.34 1.24 37.31
C THR A 94 1.83 0.00 38.05
N ALA A 95 3.12 -0.07 38.33
CA ALA A 95 3.64 -0.98 39.33
C ALA A 95 3.02 -0.57 40.68
N VAL A 96 2.15 -1.43 41.21
CA VAL A 96 1.63 -1.39 42.59
C VAL A 96 2.46 -2.37 43.40
#